data_AF-A0A7K4FX24-F1
#
_entry.id   AF-A0A7K4FX24-F1
#
_cell.length_a   1.000
_cell.length_b   1.000
_cell.length_c   1.000
_cell.angle_alpha   90.00
_cell.angle_beta   90.00
_cell.angle_gamma   90.00
#
_symmetry.space_group_name_H-M   'P 1'
#
loop_
_entity.id
_entity.type
_entity.pdbx_description
1 polymer ?
#
loop_
_entity_poly.entity_id
_entity_poly.type
_entity_poly.pdbx_seq_one_letter_code
_entity_poly.pdbx_strand_id
1 'polypeptide(L)'
;MNDLSSLCKKAQALGFYGSYTRKEDYVEDLSDINVFALSDDKSILLDLASLGYSPVVISSKYFEEICMKGDPLCHYIYYDSDLICGEFPAVKPSINEYTCKRFANMSISSIQLSREAFLRQDEKGSLTWTFRSIRSLIQYISCLGGSIPFSNSQIKEKCLSLGKEVCETLYIIQEKRERLEAISASLILKVEKLVKSVIKETV
;
A
#
# COMPACT_ATOMS: atom_id res chain seq x y z
N MET A 1 21.83 -4.32 15.52
CA MET A 1 20.38 -4.03 15.65
C MET A 1 20.31 -2.59 16.13
N ASN A 2 20.20 -1.64 15.20
CA ASN A 2 20.18 -0.22 15.53
C ASN A 2 18.84 0.10 16.19
N ASP A 3 18.90 0.71 17.37
CA ASP A 3 17.77 0.81 18.26
C ASP A 3 16.84 1.95 17.82
N LEU A 4 15.77 1.60 17.08
CA LEU A 4 14.69 2.53 16.73
C LEU A 4 14.10 3.22 17.98
N SER A 5 14.24 2.61 19.16
CA SER A 5 13.82 3.22 20.43
C SER A 5 14.55 4.53 20.74
N SER A 6 15.76 4.72 20.21
CA SER A 6 16.49 6.00 20.35
C SER A 6 15.77 7.17 19.67
N LEU A 7 14.97 6.90 18.63
CA LEU A 7 14.19 7.90 17.91
C LEU A 7 12.85 8.22 18.57
N CYS A 8 12.39 7.40 19.53
CA CYS A 8 11.12 7.61 20.25
C CYS A 8 11.05 8.94 20.98
N LYS A 9 12.19 9.50 21.42
CA LYS A 9 12.21 10.81 22.08
C LYS A 9 11.92 11.97 21.13
N LYS A 10 12.07 11.74 19.83
CA LYS A 10 11.87 12.75 18.79
C LYS A 10 10.51 12.62 18.10
N ALA A 11 9.72 11.58 18.39
CA ALA A 11 8.45 11.33 17.72
C ALA A 11 7.32 11.14 18.74
N GLN A 12 6.15 11.67 18.43
CA GLN A 12 4.93 11.39 19.20
C GLN A 12 4.51 9.93 19.04
N ALA A 13 4.69 9.38 17.83
CA ALA A 13 4.48 7.97 17.54
C ALA A 13 5.47 7.51 16.47
N LEU A 14 5.96 6.28 16.60
CA LEU A 14 6.86 5.63 15.65
C LEU A 14 6.42 4.18 15.50
N GLY A 15 6.37 3.68 14.27
CA GLY A 15 5.98 2.30 14.03
C GLY A 15 6.24 1.83 12.61
N PHE A 16 6.12 0.53 12.40
CA PHE A 16 6.10 -0.06 11.07
C PHE A 16 4.66 -0.09 10.54
N TYR A 17 4.50 -0.08 9.22
CA TYR A 17 3.20 -0.28 8.60
C TYR A 17 3.28 -1.04 7.28
N GLY A 18 2.14 -1.55 6.81
CA GLY A 18 2.07 -2.32 5.58
C GLY A 18 2.50 -3.77 5.77
N SER A 19 2.96 -4.41 4.68
CA SER A 19 3.24 -5.86 4.67
C SER A 19 4.27 -6.30 5.70
N TYR A 20 5.22 -5.46 6.12
CA TYR A 20 6.20 -5.83 7.14
C TYR A 20 5.58 -6.21 8.50
N THR A 21 4.42 -5.64 8.83
CA THR A 21 3.66 -5.97 10.06
C THR A 21 2.86 -7.28 9.93
N ARG A 22 2.78 -7.85 8.71
CA ARG A 22 2.01 -9.05 8.38
C ARG A 22 2.92 -10.08 7.73
N LYS A 23 3.41 -11.04 8.53
CA LYS A 23 4.43 -12.00 8.10
C LYS A 23 4.07 -12.74 6.81
N GLU A 24 2.79 -13.03 6.58
CA GLU A 24 2.30 -13.75 5.40
C GLU A 24 2.24 -12.89 4.12
N ASP A 25 2.32 -11.56 4.25
CA ASP A 25 2.22 -10.62 3.13
C ASP A 25 3.57 -10.06 2.68
N TYR A 26 4.55 -10.08 3.58
CA TYR A 26 5.90 -9.64 3.31
C TYR A 26 6.64 -10.65 2.44
N VAL A 27 7.18 -10.16 1.33
CA VAL A 27 8.04 -10.92 0.43
C VAL A 27 9.38 -10.23 0.39
N GLU A 28 10.41 -10.90 0.91
CA GLU A 28 11.80 -10.45 0.86
C GLU A 28 12.18 -10.10 -0.60
N ASP A 29 13.05 -9.12 -0.79
CA ASP A 29 13.49 -8.62 -2.10
C ASP A 29 12.43 -7.95 -3.00
N LEU A 30 11.15 -7.94 -2.59
CA LEU A 30 10.07 -7.22 -3.28
C LEU A 30 9.36 -6.19 -2.42
N SER A 31 9.31 -6.40 -1.12
CA SER A 31 8.52 -5.58 -0.20
C SER A 31 9.40 -4.57 0.51
N ASP A 32 9.01 -3.30 0.43
CA ASP A 32 9.64 -2.24 1.23
C ASP A 32 9.31 -2.42 2.72
N ILE A 33 10.27 -2.13 3.60
CA ILE A 33 10.02 -2.01 5.05
C ILE A 33 9.58 -0.57 5.33
N ASN A 34 8.27 -0.34 5.34
CA ASN A 34 7.73 1.00 5.58
C ASN A 34 7.70 1.30 7.07
N VAL A 35 8.18 2.50 7.42
CA VAL A 35 8.20 3.03 8.78
C VAL A 35 7.55 4.41 8.78
N PHE A 36 6.76 4.73 9.79
CA PHE A 36 6.21 6.07 9.95
C PHE A 36 6.69 6.69 11.26
N ALA A 37 6.85 8.01 11.27
CA ALA A 37 7.04 8.80 12.47
C ALA A 37 6.10 10.02 12.45
N LEU A 38 5.35 10.20 13.53
CA LEU A 38 4.60 11.42 13.80
C LEU A 38 5.52 12.40 14.52
N SER A 39 6.12 13.32 13.78
CA SER A 39 7.09 14.29 14.30
C SER A 39 7.20 15.55 13.45
N ASP A 40 7.43 16.66 14.15
CA ASP A 40 7.86 17.94 13.56
C ASP A 40 9.37 17.96 13.28
N ASP A 41 10.16 17.08 13.91
CA ASP A 41 11.60 16.92 13.64
C ASP A 41 11.83 16.11 12.37
N LYS A 42 12.14 16.82 11.28
CA LYS A 42 12.40 16.20 9.98
C LYS A 42 13.73 15.47 9.88
N SER A 43 14.65 15.62 10.84
CA SER A 43 15.91 14.86 10.86
C SER A 43 15.70 13.35 10.95
N ILE A 44 14.59 12.93 11.58
CA ILE A 44 14.19 11.53 11.71
C ILE A 44 14.07 10.85 10.34
N LEU A 45 13.70 11.59 9.28
CA LEU A 45 13.59 11.04 7.94
C LEU A 45 14.93 10.46 7.47
N LEU A 46 16.02 11.20 7.68
CA LEU A 46 17.36 10.77 7.30
C LEU A 46 17.85 9.64 8.20
N ASP A 47 17.58 9.72 9.51
CA ASP A 47 17.92 8.67 10.47
C ASP A 47 17.28 7.34 10.04
N LEU A 48 15.98 7.33 9.73
CA LEU A 48 15.27 6.13 9.29
C LEU A 48 15.70 5.64 7.90
N ALA A 49 15.90 6.55 6.94
CA ALA A 49 16.35 6.18 5.60
C ALA A 49 17.77 5.56 5.62
N SER A 50 18.65 6.07 6.49
CA SER A 50 20.01 5.53 6.65
C SER A 50 20.05 4.09 7.16
N LEU A 51 18.96 3.63 7.79
CA LEU A 51 18.77 2.26 8.26
C LEU A 51 18.20 1.34 7.19
N GLY A 52 17.96 1.84 5.97
CA GLY A 52 17.40 1.06 4.85
C GLY A 52 15.87 0.94 4.88
N TYR A 53 15.18 1.72 5.71
CA TYR A 53 13.72 1.75 5.72
C TYR A 53 13.17 2.68 4.62
N SER A 54 11.86 2.56 4.36
CA SER A 54 11.07 3.49 3.56
C SER A 54 10.26 4.39 4.48
N PRO A 55 10.79 5.56 4.90
CA PRO A 55 10.18 6.37 5.94
C PRO A 55 9.12 7.35 5.45
N VAL A 56 8.09 7.54 6.27
CA VAL A 56 7.13 8.65 6.20
C VAL A 56 7.21 9.45 7.51
N VAL A 57 7.66 10.70 7.43
CA VAL A 57 7.77 11.59 8.61
C VAL A 57 6.87 12.81 8.44
N ILE A 58 5.74 12.79 9.16
CA ILE A 58 4.70 13.83 9.09
C ILE A 58 4.39 14.37 10.48
N SER A 59 3.91 15.61 10.57
CA SER A 59 3.47 16.13 11.86
C SER A 59 2.16 15.46 12.30
N SER A 60 1.89 15.42 13.60
CA SER A 60 0.64 14.88 14.13
C SER A 60 -0.58 15.65 13.62
N LYS A 61 -0.45 16.98 13.49
CA LYS A 61 -1.48 17.83 12.89
C LYS A 61 -1.78 17.43 11.43
N TYR A 62 -0.74 17.22 10.62
CA TYR A 62 -0.94 16.79 9.23
C TYR A 62 -1.53 15.37 9.15
N PHE A 63 -1.13 14.48 10.06
CA PHE A 63 -1.73 13.16 10.18
C PHE A 63 -3.24 13.24 10.45
N GLU A 64 -3.67 14.06 11.41
CA GLU A 64 -5.10 14.30 11.67
C GLU A 64 -5.82 14.84 10.43
N GLU A 65 -5.23 15.81 9.72
CA GLU A 65 -5.79 16.37 8.49
C GLU A 65 -6.01 15.30 7.41
N ILE A 66 -5.01 14.45 7.14
CA ILE A 66 -5.15 13.39 6.13
C ILE A 66 -6.12 12.28 6.58
N CYS A 67 -6.23 12.02 7.89
CA CYS A 67 -7.20 11.07 8.44
C CYS A 67 -8.64 11.58 8.29
N MET A 68 -8.89 12.84 8.61
CA MET A 68 -10.21 13.48 8.44
C MET A 68 -10.62 13.53 6.96
N LYS A 69 -9.66 13.85 6.08
CA LYS A 69 -9.86 13.88 4.63
C LYS A 69 -10.13 12.48 4.04
N GLY A 70 -9.66 11.43 4.71
CA GLY A 70 -9.78 10.05 4.26
C GLY A 70 -8.69 9.65 3.26
N ASP A 71 -7.47 10.15 3.41
CA ASP A 71 -6.34 9.73 2.58
C ASP A 71 -5.93 8.27 2.91
N PRO A 72 -5.69 7.41 1.90
CA PRO A 72 -5.24 6.03 2.11
C PRO A 72 -4.02 5.86 2.99
N LEU A 73 -3.09 6.83 3.02
CA LEU A 73 -1.90 6.75 3.87
C LEU A 73 -2.28 6.68 5.36
N CYS A 74 -3.27 7.47 5.80
CA CYS A 74 -3.74 7.39 7.17
C CYS A 74 -4.39 6.03 7.47
N HIS A 75 -5.15 5.49 6.52
CA HIS A 75 -5.76 4.16 6.65
C HIS A 75 -4.71 3.07 6.87
N TYR A 76 -3.61 3.09 6.11
CA TYR A 76 -2.48 2.18 6.31
C TYR A 76 -1.77 2.40 7.65
N ILE A 77 -1.46 3.65 8.01
CA ILE A 77 -0.76 3.92 9.28
C ILE A 77 -1.66 3.60 10.48
N TYR A 78 -2.97 3.80 10.42
CA TYR A 78 -3.85 3.66 11.58
C TYR A 78 -4.33 2.22 11.79
N TYR A 79 -4.69 1.50 10.71
CA TYR A 79 -5.26 0.14 10.80
C TYR A 79 -4.27 -0.97 10.50
N ASP A 80 -3.11 -0.64 9.94
CA ASP A 80 -2.16 -1.61 9.38
C ASP A 80 -0.73 -1.34 9.85
N SER A 81 -0.59 -1.01 11.15
CA SER A 81 0.67 -0.67 11.78
C SER A 81 0.93 -1.42 13.08
N ASP A 82 2.22 -1.62 13.36
CA ASP A 82 2.71 -2.00 14.69
C ASP A 82 3.50 -0.83 15.28
N LEU A 83 2.99 -0.29 16.39
CA LEU A 83 3.66 0.79 17.13
C LEU A 83 4.90 0.26 17.85
N ILE A 84 6.02 0.95 17.67
CA ILE A 84 7.24 0.78 18.47
C ILE A 84 7.13 1.60 19.75
N CYS A 85 6.62 2.84 19.63
CA CYS A 85 6.41 3.73 20.76
C CYS A 85 5.39 4.82 20.44
N GLY A 86 4.87 5.43 21.50
CA GLY A 86 3.90 6.52 21.42
C GLY A 86 2.48 6.05 21.16
N GLU A 87 1.63 6.99 20.79
CA GLU A 87 0.21 6.77 20.52
C GLU A 87 -0.29 7.67 19.39
N PHE A 88 -1.30 7.19 18.67
CA PHE A 88 -1.95 8.00 17.67
C PHE A 88 -2.75 9.14 18.31
N PRO A 89 -2.84 10.32 17.68
CA PRO A 89 -3.81 11.33 18.09
C PRO A 89 -5.23 10.75 18.03
N ALA A 90 -6.15 11.35 18.80
CA ALA A 90 -7.55 10.92 18.89
C ALA A 90 -8.35 11.25 17.62
N VAL A 91 -7.97 10.65 16.50
CA VAL A 91 -8.59 10.77 15.18
C VAL A 91 -8.88 9.37 14.63
N LYS A 92 -9.98 9.24 13.89
CA LYS A 92 -10.30 8.00 13.18
C LYS A 92 -10.31 8.28 11.67
N PRO A 93 -9.66 7.45 10.84
CA PRO A 93 -9.68 7.63 9.39
C PRO A 93 -11.12 7.57 8.84
N SER A 94 -11.51 8.55 8.03
CA SER A 94 -12.81 8.54 7.35
C SER A 94 -12.74 7.74 6.05
N ILE A 95 -13.80 6.98 5.73
CA ILE A 95 -13.98 6.37 4.41
C ILE A 95 -15.05 7.20 3.69
N ASN A 96 -14.67 7.82 2.59
CA ASN A 96 -15.53 8.69 1.80
C ASN A 96 -15.19 8.59 0.29
N GLU A 97 -15.88 9.36 -0.55
CA GLU A 97 -15.63 9.39 -2.00
C GLU A 97 -14.18 9.74 -2.34
N TYR A 98 -13.56 10.67 -1.59
CA TYR A 98 -12.16 11.02 -1.77
C TYR A 98 -11.26 9.81 -1.52
N THR A 99 -11.49 9.04 -0.46
CA THR A 99 -10.77 7.79 -0.18
C THR A 99 -10.84 6.81 -1.34
N CYS A 100 -12.05 6.54 -1.84
CA CYS A 100 -12.24 5.57 -2.91
C CYS A 100 -11.60 6.05 -4.22
N LYS A 101 -11.74 7.33 -4.56
CA LYS A 101 -11.07 7.94 -5.72
C LYS A 101 -9.54 7.84 -5.64
N ARG A 102 -8.96 7.96 -4.44
CA ARG A 102 -7.51 7.78 -4.25
C ARG A 102 -7.08 6.34 -4.54
N PHE A 103 -7.83 5.32 -4.11
CA PHE A 103 -7.53 3.93 -4.48
C PHE A 103 -7.69 3.66 -5.98
N ALA A 104 -8.71 4.23 -6.62
CA ALA A 104 -8.88 4.15 -8.07
C ALA A 104 -7.65 4.72 -8.81
N ASN A 105 -7.22 5.92 -8.41
CA ASN A 105 -6.03 6.56 -8.98
C ASN A 105 -4.75 5.76 -8.70
N MET A 106 -4.59 5.21 -7.50
CA MET A 106 -3.46 4.33 -7.18
C MET A 106 -3.43 3.09 -8.08
N SER A 107 -4.58 2.49 -8.38
CA SER A 107 -4.66 1.38 -9.33
C SER A 107 -4.20 1.78 -10.72
N ILE A 108 -4.70 2.90 -11.25
CA ILE A 108 -4.35 3.42 -12.57
C ILE A 108 -2.86 3.75 -12.66
N SER A 109 -2.33 4.50 -11.68
CA SER A 109 -0.91 4.86 -11.68
C SER A 109 -0.01 3.64 -11.52
N SER A 110 -0.40 2.66 -10.70
CA SER A 110 0.40 1.44 -10.52
C SER A 110 0.48 0.61 -11.80
N ILE A 111 -0.60 0.49 -12.58
CA ILE A 111 -0.51 -0.28 -13.84
C ILE A 111 0.33 0.45 -14.89
N GLN A 112 0.34 1.78 -14.90
CA GLN A 112 1.24 2.56 -15.75
C GLN A 112 2.71 2.36 -15.34
N LEU A 113 3.02 2.43 -14.05
CA LEU A 113 4.36 2.16 -13.54
C LEU A 113 4.84 0.73 -13.82
N SER A 114 3.93 -0.25 -13.78
CA SER A 114 4.22 -1.63 -14.17
C SER A 114 4.67 -1.72 -15.63
N ARG A 115 3.96 -1.05 -16.54
CA ARG A 115 4.33 -1.00 -17.97
C ARG A 115 5.71 -0.38 -18.17
N GLU A 116 5.98 0.75 -17.53
CA GLU A 116 7.29 1.40 -17.61
C GLU A 116 8.42 0.54 -17.03
N ALA A 117 8.17 -0.15 -15.91
CA ALA A 117 9.13 -1.10 -15.35
C ALA A 117 9.40 -2.27 -16.31
N PHE A 118 8.35 -2.83 -16.91
CA PHE A 118 8.49 -3.90 -17.92
C PHE A 118 9.32 -3.44 -19.13
N LEU A 119 9.06 -2.25 -19.67
CA LEU A 119 9.82 -1.69 -20.80
C LEU A 119 11.29 -1.45 -20.48
N ARG A 120 11.61 -1.15 -19.22
CA ARG A 120 12.99 -1.02 -18.71
C ARG A 120 13.62 -2.34 -18.29
N GLN A 121 12.95 -3.48 -18.50
CA GLN A 121 13.39 -4.80 -18.07
C GLN A 121 13.58 -4.91 -16.54
N ASP A 122 12.86 -4.08 -15.78
CA ASP A 122 12.78 -4.15 -14.32
C ASP A 122 11.68 -5.16 -13.95
N GLU A 123 12.04 -6.44 -13.90
CA GLU A 123 11.11 -7.54 -13.64
C GLU A 123 10.46 -7.43 -12.26
N LYS A 124 11.25 -7.11 -11.23
CA LYS A 124 10.78 -6.93 -9.85
C LYS A 124 9.82 -5.75 -9.75
N GLY A 125 10.17 -4.61 -10.34
CA GLY A 125 9.31 -3.44 -10.41
C GLY A 125 8.01 -3.75 -11.14
N SER A 126 8.09 -4.43 -12.28
CA SER A 126 6.90 -4.81 -13.06
C SER A 126 5.94 -5.67 -12.26
N LEU A 127 6.45 -6.70 -11.57
CA LEU A 127 5.66 -7.57 -10.71
C LEU A 127 5.04 -6.81 -9.53
N THR A 128 5.86 -6.01 -8.81
CA THR A 128 5.42 -5.21 -7.67
C THR A 128 4.31 -4.25 -8.04
N TRP A 129 4.47 -3.51 -9.14
CA TRP A 129 3.48 -2.52 -9.58
C TRP A 129 2.22 -3.18 -10.15
N THR A 130 2.33 -4.32 -10.82
CA THR A 130 1.14 -5.08 -11.27
C THR A 130 0.31 -5.53 -10.08
N PHE A 131 0.96 -6.08 -9.05
CA PHE A 131 0.29 -6.49 -7.82
C PHE A 131 -0.35 -5.31 -7.09
N ARG A 132 0.39 -4.20 -6.92
CA ARG A 132 -0.15 -2.96 -6.31
C ARG A 132 -1.36 -2.45 -7.08
N SER A 133 -1.38 -2.56 -8.40
CA SER A 133 -2.54 -2.20 -9.22
C SER A 133 -3.76 -3.03 -8.89
N ILE A 134 -3.70 -4.36 -9.05
CA ILE A 134 -4.87 -5.22 -8.82
C ILE A 134 -5.36 -5.16 -7.37
N ARG A 135 -4.44 -5.03 -6.42
CA ARG A 135 -4.76 -4.81 -5.02
C ARG A 135 -5.53 -3.49 -4.81
N SER A 136 -5.04 -2.40 -5.38
CA SER A 136 -5.69 -1.08 -5.28
C SER A 136 -7.06 -1.08 -5.97
N LEU A 137 -7.24 -1.85 -7.04
CA LEU A 137 -8.53 -2.06 -7.69
C LEU A 137 -9.54 -2.72 -6.74
N ILE A 138 -9.12 -3.79 -6.04
CA ILE A 138 -9.96 -4.49 -5.05
C ILE A 138 -10.28 -3.56 -3.87
N GLN A 139 -9.31 -2.77 -3.42
CA GLN A 139 -9.50 -1.77 -2.36
C GLN A 139 -10.48 -0.67 -2.80
N TYR A 140 -10.40 -0.20 -4.05
CA TYR A 140 -11.34 0.76 -4.60
C TYR A 140 -12.77 0.22 -4.55
N ILE A 141 -13.00 -0.99 -5.08
CA ILE A 141 -14.35 -1.54 -5.11
C ILE A 141 -14.86 -1.82 -3.69
N SER A 142 -14.00 -2.33 -2.80
CA SER A 142 -14.36 -2.54 -1.39
C SER A 142 -14.70 -1.23 -0.68
N CYS A 143 -13.99 -0.15 -1.01
CA CYS A 143 -14.19 1.18 -0.44
C CYS A 143 -15.57 1.73 -0.80
N LEU A 144 -16.07 1.48 -2.01
CA LEU A 144 -17.45 1.83 -2.39
C LEU A 144 -18.49 1.15 -1.48
N GLY A 145 -18.16 -0.01 -0.91
CA GLY A 145 -18.96 -0.71 0.10
C GLY A 145 -18.62 -0.34 1.55
N GLY A 146 -17.82 0.70 1.79
CA GLY A 146 -17.48 1.19 3.13
C GLY A 146 -16.39 0.41 3.87
N SER A 147 -15.58 -0.41 3.17
CA SER A 147 -14.50 -1.20 3.79
C SER A 147 -13.21 -1.15 2.98
N ILE A 148 -12.05 -1.23 3.65
CA ILE A 148 -10.74 -1.26 2.96
C ILE A 148 -9.98 -2.51 3.43
N PRO A 149 -9.78 -3.51 2.57
CA PRO A 149 -8.95 -4.67 2.89
C PRO A 149 -7.46 -4.30 2.88
N PHE A 150 -6.70 -4.77 3.87
CA PHE A 150 -5.26 -4.55 3.98
C PHE A 150 -4.46 -5.85 3.88
N SER A 151 -4.81 -6.95 4.55
CA SER A 151 -4.02 -8.17 4.39
C SER A 151 -4.26 -8.84 3.03
N ASN A 152 -3.34 -9.69 2.55
CA ASN A 152 -3.60 -10.51 1.37
C ASN A 152 -4.82 -11.41 1.61
N SER A 153 -4.99 -11.96 2.82
CA SER A 153 -6.19 -12.76 3.15
C SER A 153 -7.49 -11.98 2.95
N GLN A 154 -7.56 -10.73 3.43
CA GLN A 154 -8.72 -9.85 3.23
C GLN A 154 -8.93 -9.51 1.75
N ILE A 155 -7.85 -9.27 1.00
CA ILE A 155 -7.90 -9.00 -0.44
C ILE A 155 -8.44 -10.22 -1.20
N LYS A 156 -7.98 -11.43 -0.86
CA LYS A 156 -8.48 -12.69 -1.44
C LYS A 156 -9.95 -12.89 -1.13
N GLU A 157 -10.39 -12.65 0.10
CA GLU A 157 -11.80 -12.75 0.48
C GLU A 157 -12.66 -11.76 -0.33
N LYS A 158 -12.22 -10.51 -0.43
CA LYS A 158 -12.96 -9.48 -1.17
C LYS A 158 -13.02 -9.75 -2.66
N CYS A 159 -11.97 -10.31 -3.27
CA CYS A 159 -11.98 -10.61 -4.71
C CYS A 159 -13.13 -11.56 -5.09
N LEU A 160 -13.55 -12.47 -4.20
CA LEU A 160 -14.58 -13.47 -4.49
C LEU A 160 -15.92 -12.83 -4.88
N SER A 161 -16.22 -11.67 -4.30
CA SER A 161 -17.40 -10.87 -4.63
C SER A 161 -17.29 -10.05 -5.92
N LEU A 162 -16.09 -9.94 -6.51
CA LEU A 162 -15.78 -9.08 -7.65
C LEU A 162 -15.74 -9.81 -8.99
N GLY A 163 -15.85 -11.14 -8.96
CA GLY A 163 -15.86 -12.00 -10.13
C GLY A 163 -14.60 -12.84 -10.27
N LYS A 164 -14.79 -14.01 -10.89
CA LYS A 164 -13.77 -15.05 -11.04
C LYS A 164 -12.48 -14.54 -11.69
N GLU A 165 -12.59 -13.71 -12.73
CA GLU A 165 -11.43 -13.21 -13.48
C GLU A 165 -10.49 -12.35 -12.62
N VAL A 166 -11.02 -11.52 -11.71
CA VAL A 166 -10.22 -10.68 -10.80
C VAL A 166 -9.45 -11.56 -9.83
N CYS A 167 -10.11 -12.54 -9.21
CA CYS A 167 -9.45 -13.46 -8.29
C CYS A 167 -8.37 -14.31 -8.96
N GLU A 168 -8.66 -14.91 -10.12
CA GLU A 168 -7.68 -15.73 -10.84
C GLU A 168 -6.44 -14.89 -11.19
N THR A 169 -6.65 -13.67 -11.65
CA THR A 169 -5.55 -12.76 -11.99
C THR A 169 -4.74 -12.40 -10.75
N LEU A 170 -5.40 -12.08 -9.63
CA LEU A 170 -4.74 -11.83 -8.34
C LEU A 170 -3.90 -13.03 -7.90
N TYR A 171 -4.47 -14.23 -7.94
CA TYR A 171 -3.80 -15.45 -7.46
C TYR A 171 -2.56 -15.78 -8.28
N ILE A 172 -2.62 -15.66 -9.61
CA ILE A 172 -1.46 -15.84 -10.49
C ILE A 172 -0.36 -14.84 -10.14
N ILE A 173 -0.69 -13.56 -9.97
CA ILE A 173 0.29 -12.52 -9.64
C ILE A 173 0.89 -12.78 -8.25
N GLN A 174 0.08 -13.20 -7.29
CA GLN A 174 0.54 -13.50 -5.94
C GLN A 174 1.49 -14.71 -5.91
N GLU A 175 1.14 -15.80 -6.61
CA GLU A 175 2.02 -16.97 -6.73
C GLU A 175 3.38 -16.59 -7.35
N LYS A 176 3.36 -15.73 -8.38
CA LYS A 176 4.58 -15.19 -8.97
C LYS A 176 5.39 -14.34 -8.00
N ARG A 177 4.75 -13.52 -7.17
CA ARG A 177 5.43 -12.77 -6.09
C ARG A 177 6.12 -13.70 -5.11
N GLU A 178 5.40 -14.72 -4.62
CA GLU A 178 5.92 -15.69 -3.65
C GLU A 178 7.13 -16.46 -4.22
N ARG A 179 7.20 -16.66 -5.54
CA ARG A 179 8.30 -17.33 -6.23
C ARG A 179 9.35 -16.39 -6.84
N LEU A 180 9.18 -15.08 -6.71
CA LEU A 180 10.03 -14.06 -7.33
C LEU A 180 10.14 -14.23 -8.87
N GLU A 181 9.06 -14.68 -9.51
CA GLU A 181 9.03 -14.92 -10.96
C GLU A 181 8.65 -13.67 -11.75
N ALA A 182 9.30 -13.47 -12.89
CA ALA A 182 8.94 -12.44 -13.84
C ALA A 182 7.47 -12.55 -14.30
N ILE A 183 6.89 -11.39 -14.60
CA ILE A 183 5.54 -11.26 -15.15
C ILE A 183 5.58 -10.99 -16.65
N SER A 184 4.66 -11.59 -17.39
CA SER A 184 4.54 -11.38 -18.84
C SER A 184 3.79 -10.10 -19.18
N ALA A 185 4.10 -9.53 -20.34
CA ALA A 185 3.32 -8.42 -20.92
C ALA A 185 1.82 -8.73 -21.03
N SER A 186 1.48 -9.99 -21.35
CA SER A 186 0.08 -10.43 -21.44
C SER A 186 -0.67 -10.32 -20.11
N LEU A 187 -0.01 -10.62 -18.98
CA LEU A 187 -0.62 -10.50 -17.66
C LEU A 187 -0.76 -9.04 -17.22
N ILE A 188 0.21 -8.18 -17.55
CA ILE A 188 0.11 -6.72 -17.34
C ILE A 188 -1.09 -6.16 -18.12
N LEU A 189 -1.21 -6.48 -19.41
CA LEU A 189 -2.32 -6.03 -20.26
C LEU A 189 -3.68 -6.55 -19.76
N LYS A 190 -3.72 -7.76 -19.20
CA LYS A 190 -4.93 -8.30 -18.56
C LYS A 190 -5.36 -7.44 -17.36
N VAL A 191 -4.42 -7.08 -16.49
CA VAL A 191 -4.72 -6.19 -15.35
C VAL A 191 -5.14 -4.80 -15.84
N GLU A 192 -4.48 -4.25 -16.86
CA GLU A 192 -4.87 -2.96 -17.44
C GLU A 192 -6.32 -2.98 -17.96
N LYS A 193 -6.73 -4.05 -18.64
CA LYS A 193 -8.10 -4.23 -19.10
C LYS A 193 -9.10 -4.29 -17.95
N LEU A 194 -8.77 -5.00 -16.86
CA LEU A 194 -9.59 -5.06 -15.64
C LEU A 194 -9.73 -3.69 -14.98
N VAL A 195 -8.63 -2.94 -14.88
CA VAL A 195 -8.63 -1.59 -14.32
C VAL A 195 -9.57 -0.69 -15.14
N LYS A 196 -9.45 -0.70 -16.46
CA LYS A 196 -10.29 0.10 -17.38
C LYS A 196 -11.77 -0.31 -17.38
N SER A 197 -12.08 -1.59 -17.21
CA SER A 197 -13.47 -2.06 -17.22
C SER A 197 -14.23 -1.68 -15.94
N VAL A 198 -13.53 -1.63 -14.80
CA VAL A 198 -14.10 -1.28 -13.49
C VAL A 198 -14.08 0.22 -13.27
N ILE A 199 -12.93 0.85 -13.49
CA ILE A 199 -12.75 2.29 -13.33
C ILE A 199 -13.04 2.89 -14.69
N LYS A 200 -14.33 3.09 -15.00
CA LYS A 200 -14.75 3.83 -16.20
C LYS A 200 -14.00 5.15 -16.23
N GLU A 201 -13.34 5.43 -17.34
CA GLU A 201 -12.46 6.59 -17.53
C GLU A 201 -13.11 7.85 -16.92
N THR A 202 -12.61 8.22 -15.75
CA THR A 202 -12.82 9.55 -15.17
C THR A 202 -11.59 10.35 -15.54
N VAL A 203 -11.40 10.54 -16.84
CA VAL A 203 -10.46 11.50 -17.43
C VAL A 203 -11.24 12.33 -18.43
#